data_AF-A0A817HI49-F1
#
_entry.id   AF-A0A817HI49-F1
#
_cell.length_a   1.000
_cell.length_b   1.000
_cell.length_c   1.000
_cell.angle_alpha   90.00
_cell.angle_beta   90.00
_cell.angle_gamma   90.00
#
_symmetry.space_group_name_H-M   'P 1'
#
loop_
_entity.id
_entity.type
_entity.pdbx_description
1 polymer ?
#
loop_
_entity_poly.entity_id
_entity_poly.type
_entity_poly.pdbx_seq_one_letter_code
_entity_poly.pdbx_strand_id
1 'polypeptide(L)'
;MRVINYAERILGDNGNGIDHLHLVHGPSDAGKSKTIADIVVRLLPQLGKRRKILLCASSNNACDELSKRILKELGSNYETGILVRVGREAPLDHDVCEHSLESLAMQKLVERMQNGELVSYQTANFIKNNILNNAKVIVSTLN
;
A
#
# COMPACT_ATOMS: atom_id res chain seq x y z
N MET A 1 12.59 0.96 -22.23
CA MET A 1 11.20 1.43 -22.13
C MET A 1 11.09 2.28 -20.86
N ARG A 2 10.79 3.58 -20.96
CA ARG A 2 10.65 4.44 -19.76
C ARG A 2 9.39 4.01 -19.01
N VAL A 3 9.51 3.71 -17.72
CA VAL A 3 8.39 3.21 -16.86
C VAL A 3 7.18 4.18 -16.85
N ILE A 4 7.38 5.45 -17.24
CA ILE A 4 6.35 6.46 -17.50
C ILE A 4 5.30 5.95 -18.51
N ASN A 5 5.74 5.51 -19.69
CA ASN A 5 4.84 5.04 -20.75
C ASN A 5 4.07 3.76 -20.36
N TYR A 6 4.54 3.03 -19.34
CA TYR A 6 3.89 1.81 -18.87
C TYR A 6 2.77 2.11 -17.87
N ALA A 7 3.02 3.00 -16.90
CA ALA A 7 2.00 3.41 -15.94
C ALA A 7 0.79 4.10 -16.62
N GLU A 8 1.06 4.98 -17.59
CA GLU A 8 0.00 5.64 -18.36
C GLU A 8 -0.83 4.65 -19.19
N ARG A 9 -0.21 3.58 -19.72
CA ARG A 9 -0.92 2.52 -20.45
C ARG A 9 -1.84 1.68 -19.56
N ILE A 10 -1.51 1.52 -18.26
CA ILE A 10 -2.37 0.81 -17.31
C ILE A 10 -3.67 1.60 -17.06
N LEU A 11 -3.62 2.93 -17.09
CA LEU A 11 -4.79 3.79 -16.79
C LEU A 11 -5.50 4.35 -18.01
N GLY A 12 -4.83 4.40 -19.17
CA GLY A 12 -5.30 5.06 -20.39
C GLY A 12 -6.48 4.38 -21.09
N ASP A 13 -6.86 3.15 -20.71
CA ASP A 13 -8.04 2.49 -21.26
C ASP A 13 -9.31 2.93 -20.49
N ASN A 14 -9.76 4.13 -20.84
CA ASN A 14 -10.91 4.80 -20.24
C ASN A 14 -12.24 4.14 -20.63
N GLY A 15 -12.59 3.03 -19.98
CA GLY A 15 -14.00 2.70 -19.73
C GLY A 15 -14.63 1.62 -20.62
N ASN A 16 -13.87 0.83 -21.38
CA ASN A 16 -14.42 -0.33 -22.10
C ASN A 16 -14.54 -1.61 -21.25
N GLY A 17 -14.17 -1.58 -19.97
CA GLY A 17 -14.32 -2.72 -19.05
C GLY A 17 -13.43 -3.92 -19.41
N ILE A 18 -12.37 -3.71 -20.19
CA ILE A 18 -11.42 -4.76 -20.55
C ILE A 18 -10.35 -4.82 -19.47
N ASP A 19 -10.25 -5.95 -18.78
CA ASP A 19 -9.15 -6.21 -17.86
C ASP A 19 -7.86 -6.40 -18.64
N HIS A 20 -6.84 -5.59 -18.34
CA HIS A 20 -5.53 -5.71 -18.96
C HIS A 20 -4.58 -6.52 -18.08
N LEU A 21 -4.07 -7.61 -18.63
CA LEU A 21 -2.98 -8.36 -18.03
C LEU A 21 -1.65 -7.91 -18.64
N HIS A 22 -0.73 -7.51 -17.78
CA HIS A 22 0.63 -7.18 -18.18
C HIS A 22 1.65 -8.03 -17.41
N LEU A 23 2.66 -8.53 -18.12
CA LEU A 23 3.74 -9.32 -17.54
C LEU A 23 5.04 -8.53 -17.54
N VAL A 24 5.62 -8.32 -16.36
CA VAL A 24 6.95 -7.74 -16.20
C VAL A 24 7.95 -8.87 -15.95
N HIS A 25 8.74 -9.22 -16.97
CA HIS A 25 9.78 -10.25 -16.89
C HIS A 25 11.19 -9.64 -16.89
N GLY A 26 12.15 -10.37 -16.33
CA GLY A 26 13.56 -9.97 -16.22
C GLY A 26 14.39 -10.99 -15.41
N PRO A 27 15.72 -11.01 -15.54
CA PRO A 27 16.58 -11.87 -14.73
C PRO A 27 16.57 -11.47 -13.23
N SER A 28 17.20 -12.27 -12.37
CA SER A 28 17.50 -11.84 -10.98
C SER A 28 18.31 -10.54 -11.03
N ASP A 29 18.05 -9.62 -10.09
CA ASP A 29 18.66 -8.28 -10.01
C ASP A 29 18.28 -7.26 -11.09
N ALA A 30 17.35 -7.57 -11.99
CA ALA A 30 16.86 -6.63 -13.01
C ALA A 30 16.01 -5.46 -12.47
N GLY A 31 15.98 -5.23 -11.15
CA GLY A 31 15.26 -4.11 -10.55
C GLY A 31 13.73 -4.22 -10.63
N LYS A 32 13.17 -5.43 -10.62
CA LYS A 32 11.71 -5.67 -10.68
C LYS A 32 10.96 -4.95 -9.56
N SER A 33 11.40 -5.10 -8.31
CA SER A 33 10.78 -4.43 -7.16
C SER A 33 10.84 -2.91 -7.27
N LYS A 34 11.95 -2.36 -7.79
CA LYS A 34 12.08 -0.94 -8.12
C LYS A 34 11.08 -0.52 -9.19
N THR A 35 10.96 -1.30 -10.26
CA THR A 35 10.02 -1.02 -11.36
C THR A 35 8.58 -1.03 -10.86
N ILE A 36 8.21 -1.99 -10.01
CA ILE A 36 6.88 -2.07 -9.39
C ILE A 36 6.63 -0.84 -8.51
N ALA A 37 7.58 -0.46 -7.65
CA ALA A 37 7.46 0.73 -6.81
C ALA A 37 7.28 2.01 -7.64
N ASP A 38 8.09 2.20 -8.70
CA ASP A 38 7.99 3.31 -9.63
C ASP A 38 6.61 3.37 -10.31
N ILE A 39 6.05 2.21 -10.68
CA ILE A 39 4.70 2.13 -11.26
C ILE A 39 3.68 2.60 -10.23
N VAL A 40 3.71 2.07 -9.01
CA VAL A 40 2.76 2.45 -7.94
C VAL A 40 2.80 3.95 -7.68
N VAL A 41 3.98 4.53 -7.48
CA VAL A 41 4.13 5.96 -7.18
C VAL A 41 3.63 6.85 -8.31
N ARG A 42 3.81 6.45 -9.57
CA ARG A 42 3.27 7.21 -10.72
C ARG A 42 1.77 7.05 -10.91
N LEU A 43 1.22 5.89 -10.58
CA LEU A 43 -0.22 5.64 -10.67
C LEU A 43 -0.99 6.38 -9.57
N LEU A 44 -0.42 6.50 -8.37
CA LEU A 44 -1.04 7.13 -7.20
C LEU A 44 -1.75 8.48 -7.47
N PRO A 45 -1.11 9.51 -8.04
CA PRO A 45 -1.76 10.80 -8.29
C PRO A 45 -2.87 10.73 -9.36
N GLN A 46 -2.86 9.66 -10.18
CA GLN A 46 -3.86 9.41 -11.21
C GLN A 46 -5.05 8.59 -10.68
N LEU A 47 -4.92 8.01 -9.47
CA LEU A 47 -6.02 7.33 -8.80
C LEU A 47 -7.04 8.37 -8.32
N GLY A 48 -8.22 8.38 -8.94
CA GLY A 48 -9.37 9.12 -8.40
C GLY A 48 -9.71 8.67 -6.96
N LYS A 49 -10.67 9.38 -6.32
CA LYS A 49 -11.04 9.14 -4.90
C LYS A 49 -11.40 7.67 -4.60
N ARG A 50 -12.04 6.97 -5.53
CA ARG A 50 -12.57 5.61 -5.35
C ARG A 50 -11.62 4.46 -5.71
N ARG A 51 -10.52 4.72 -6.43
CA ARG A 51 -9.60 3.67 -6.90
C ARG A 51 -8.45 3.47 -5.89
N LYS A 52 -8.00 2.22 -5.78
CA LYS A 52 -6.91 1.77 -4.91
C LYS A 52 -6.03 0.78 -5.66
N ILE A 53 -4.78 0.66 -5.21
CA ILE A 53 -3.83 -0.35 -5.68
C ILE A 53 -3.73 -1.43 -4.59
N LEU A 54 -3.98 -2.68 -4.97
CA LEU A 54 -3.63 -3.84 -4.16
C LEU A 54 -2.29 -4.37 -4.66
N LEU A 55 -1.29 -4.40 -3.78
CA LEU A 55 0.02 -4.94 -4.05
C LEU A 55 0.22 -6.23 -3.25
N CYS A 56 0.50 -7.31 -3.96
CA CYS A 56 0.70 -8.61 -3.34
C CYS A 56 2.08 -9.20 -3.66
N ALA A 57 2.62 -9.95 -2.71
CA ALA A 57 3.82 -10.77 -2.91
C ALA A 57 3.70 -12.11 -2.18
N SER A 58 4.56 -13.07 -2.53
CA SER A 58 4.53 -14.44 -1.96
C SER A 58 5.06 -14.55 -0.52
N SER A 59 5.68 -13.51 0.03
CA SER A 59 6.23 -13.53 1.39
C SER A 59 6.12 -12.18 2.09
N ASN A 60 6.15 -12.19 3.42
CA ASN A 60 6.14 -10.97 4.23
C ASN A 60 7.34 -10.08 3.90
N ASN A 61 8.55 -10.64 3.80
CA ASN A 61 9.75 -9.88 3.45
C ASN A 61 9.63 -9.20 2.08
N ALA A 62 9.03 -9.86 1.09
CA ALA A 62 8.84 -9.24 -0.22
C ALA A 62 7.83 -8.08 -0.18
N CYS A 63 6.78 -8.20 0.63
CA CYS A 63 5.83 -7.10 0.87
C CYS A 63 6.50 -5.92 1.57
N ASP A 64 7.33 -6.20 2.58
CA ASP A 64 8.03 -5.18 3.36
C ASP A 64 9.07 -4.46 2.50
N GLU A 65 9.80 -5.20 1.65
CA GLU A 65 10.72 -4.61 0.68
C GLU A 65 10.00 -3.64 -0.26
N LEU A 66 8.90 -4.09 -0.87
CA LEU A 66 8.09 -3.25 -1.76
C LEU A 66 7.56 -2.00 -1.04
N SER A 67 7.11 -2.16 0.20
CA SER A 67 6.63 -1.06 1.04
C SER A 67 7.74 -0.03 1.27
N LYS A 68 8.95 -0.47 1.67
CA LYS A 68 10.11 0.42 1.85
C LYS A 68 10.47 1.18 0.59
N ARG A 69 10.47 0.52 -0.57
CA ARG A 69 10.75 1.20 -1.84
C ARG A 69 9.70 2.25 -2.16
N ILE A 70 8.42 1.93 -2.01
CA ILE A 70 7.34 2.89 -2.28
C ILE A 70 7.43 4.08 -1.33
N LEU A 71 7.62 3.84 -0.03
CA LEU A 71 7.77 4.90 0.98
C LEU A 71 8.98 5.80 0.66
N LYS A 72 10.11 5.20 0.30
CA LYS A 72 11.32 5.93 -0.11
C LYS A 72 11.08 6.80 -1.34
N GLU A 73 10.40 6.28 -2.36
CA GLU A 73 10.10 7.03 -3.60
C GLU A 73 9.02 8.10 -3.37
N LEU A 74 8.09 7.92 -2.44
CA LEU A 74 7.13 8.95 -2.02
C LEU A 74 7.83 10.10 -1.28
N GLY A 75 8.82 9.80 -0.43
CA GLY A 75 9.61 10.79 0.28
C GLY A 75 8.74 11.81 1.02
N SER A 76 8.98 13.11 0.78
CA SER A 76 8.20 14.20 1.38
C SER A 76 6.74 14.28 0.94
N ASN A 77 6.36 13.59 -0.15
CA ASN A 77 4.98 13.55 -0.63
C ASN A 77 4.16 12.44 0.03
N TYR A 78 4.75 11.72 0.99
CA TYR A 78 4.05 10.69 1.75
C TYR A 78 3.03 11.32 2.72
N GLU A 79 1.77 10.93 2.58
CA GLU A 79 0.71 11.22 3.54
C GLU A 79 0.45 9.99 4.40
N THR A 80 0.41 10.15 5.73
CA THR A 80 0.17 9.03 6.65
C THR A 80 -1.10 8.26 6.31
N GLY A 81 -0.97 6.95 6.12
CA GLY A 81 -2.09 6.07 5.78
C GLY A 81 -2.39 5.96 4.28
N ILE A 82 -1.62 6.61 3.41
CA ILE A 82 -1.73 6.40 1.95
C ILE A 82 -1.36 4.97 1.56
N LEU A 83 -0.34 4.40 2.21
CA LEU A 83 0.07 3.01 2.10
C LEU A 83 -0.20 2.30 3.43
N VAL A 84 -0.86 1.13 3.36
CA VAL A 84 -1.16 0.30 4.52
C VAL A 84 -0.65 -1.11 4.29
N ARG A 85 0.24 -1.56 5.17
CA ARG A 85 0.74 -2.93 5.20
C ARG A 85 -0.20 -3.82 6.01
N VAL A 86 -0.72 -4.88 5.40
CA VAL A 86 -1.66 -5.84 6.01
C VAL A 86 -1.04 -7.24 6.04
N GLY A 87 -0.85 -7.80 7.24
CA GLY A 87 -0.33 -9.16 7.42
C GLY A 87 -0.38 -9.58 8.89
N ARG A 88 -0.33 -10.88 9.15
CA ARG A 88 -0.25 -11.43 10.52
C ARG A 88 1.12 -12.07 10.76
N GLU A 89 1.54 -12.06 12.03
CA GLU A 89 2.41 -13.10 12.63
C GLU A 89 3.88 -13.23 12.17
N ALA A 90 4.47 -12.21 11.56
CA ALA A 90 5.93 -12.12 11.47
C ALA A 90 6.39 -10.73 11.95
N PRO A 91 7.59 -10.59 12.52
CA PRO A 91 8.16 -9.28 12.77
C PRO A 91 8.24 -8.56 11.43
N LEU A 92 7.46 -7.49 11.30
CA LEU A 92 7.56 -6.57 10.18
C LEU A 92 8.92 -5.88 10.25
N ASP A 93 9.45 -5.53 9.09
CA ASP A 93 10.60 -4.65 9.00
C ASP A 93 10.34 -3.34 9.79
N HIS A 94 11.36 -2.85 10.49
CA HIS A 94 11.27 -1.68 11.36
C HIS A 94 10.74 -0.45 10.61
N ASP A 95 11.19 -0.25 9.37
CA ASP A 95 10.82 0.88 8.51
C ASP A 95 9.39 0.75 7.95
N VAL A 96 8.73 -0.40 8.14
CA VAL A 96 7.39 -0.70 7.62
C VAL A 96 6.37 -0.83 8.74
N CYS A 97 6.82 -1.15 9.96
CA CYS A 97 5.96 -1.46 11.10
C CYS A 97 4.97 -0.33 11.42
N GLU A 98 5.41 0.93 11.34
CA GLU A 98 4.56 2.10 11.58
C GLU A 98 3.46 2.31 10.52
N HIS A 99 3.62 1.69 9.34
CA HIS A 99 2.66 1.70 8.24
C HIS A 99 1.72 0.48 8.23
N SER A 100 1.85 -0.40 9.23
CA SER A 100 0.95 -1.55 9.37
C SER A 100 -0.45 -1.15 9.80
N LEU A 101 -1.45 -1.92 9.40
CA LEU A 101 -2.83 -1.71 9.81
C LEU A 101 -2.97 -1.72 11.35
N GLU A 102 -2.24 -2.61 12.01
CA GLU A 102 -2.18 -2.77 13.45
C GLU A 102 -1.61 -1.53 14.14
N SER A 103 -0.43 -1.05 13.70
CA SER A 103 0.22 0.14 14.27
C SER A 103 -0.62 1.40 14.06
N LEU A 104 -1.13 1.61 12.85
CA LEU A 104 -1.99 2.75 12.53
C LEU A 104 -3.30 2.72 13.33
N ALA A 105 -3.89 1.54 13.53
CA ALA A 105 -5.08 1.40 14.37
C ALA A 105 -4.74 1.68 15.84
N MET A 106 -3.61 1.17 16.33
CA MET A 106 -3.17 1.38 17.71
C MET A 106 -2.92 2.86 18.01
N GLN A 107 -2.27 3.60 17.10
CA GLN A 107 -2.07 5.05 17.23
C GLN A 107 -3.41 5.79 17.41
N LYS A 108 -4.39 5.51 16.53
CA LYS A 108 -5.73 6.11 16.63
C LYS A 108 -6.51 5.69 17.88
N LEU A 109 -6.31 4.47 18.36
CA LEU A 109 -6.93 3.99 19.60
C LEU A 109 -6.36 4.73 20.81
N VAL A 110 -5.03 4.92 20.86
CA VAL A 110 -4.35 5.68 21.93
C VAL A 110 -4.82 7.14 21.94
N GLU A 111 -4.91 7.80 20.79
CA GLU A 111 -5.45 9.16 20.68
C GLU A 111 -6.87 9.27 21.27
N ARG A 112 -7.75 8.31 20.96
CA ARG A 112 -9.11 8.28 21.49
C ARG A 112 -9.16 8.05 23.00
N MET A 113 -8.34 7.15 23.52
CA MET A 113 -8.23 6.92 24.97
C MET A 113 -7.75 8.19 25.70
N GLN A 114 -6.78 8.90 25.13
CA GLN A 114 -6.29 10.17 25.66
C GLN A 114 -7.37 11.26 25.66
N ASN A 115 -8.31 11.20 24.70
CA ASN A 115 -9.49 12.06 24.65
C ASN A 115 -10.64 11.58 25.57
N GLY A 116 -10.43 10.54 26.37
CA GLY A 116 -11.43 10.01 27.31
C GLY A 116 -12.51 9.13 26.67
N GLU A 117 -12.34 8.70 25.42
CA GLU A 117 -13.28 7.79 24.76
C GLU A 117 -13.12 6.35 25.27
N LEU A 118 -14.24 5.68 25.54
CA LEU A 118 -14.28 4.23 25.78
C LEU A 118 -13.96 3.47 24.49
N VAL A 119 -12.86 2.72 24.53
CA VAL A 119 -12.42 1.89 23.41
C VAL A 119 -12.91 0.45 23.59
N SER A 120 -13.66 -0.04 22.61
CA SER A 120 -14.12 -1.42 22.53
C SER A 120 -13.48 -2.15 21.35
N TYR A 121 -13.65 -3.48 21.30
CA TYR A 121 -13.29 -4.28 20.12
C TYR A 121 -14.01 -3.78 18.84
N GLN A 122 -15.26 -3.36 18.95
CA GLN A 122 -16.03 -2.80 17.83
C GLN A 122 -15.41 -1.48 17.34
N THR A 123 -14.94 -0.65 18.28
CA THR A 123 -14.19 0.59 17.99
C THR A 123 -12.91 0.28 17.21
N ALA A 124 -12.14 -0.73 17.63
CA ALA A 124 -10.91 -1.14 16.95
C ALA A 124 -11.19 -1.61 15.50
N ASN A 125 -12.22 -2.43 15.29
CA ASN A 125 -12.60 -2.87 13.95
C ASN A 125 -13.08 -1.72 13.07
N PHE A 126 -13.88 -0.80 13.62
CA PHE A 126 -14.30 0.40 12.91
C PHE A 126 -13.12 1.25 12.47
N ILE A 127 -12.11 1.44 13.34
CA ILE A 127 -10.89 2.17 13.00
C ILE A 127 -10.11 1.48 11.89
N LYS A 128 -9.89 0.16 11.99
CA LYS A 128 -9.20 -0.61 10.95
C LYS A 128 -9.90 -0.47 9.59
N ASN A 129 -11.23 -0.62 9.56
CA ASN A 129 -12.02 -0.44 8.35
C ASN A 129 -11.91 0.96 7.78
N ASN A 130 -11.90 2.00 8.62
CA ASN A 130 -11.69 3.38 8.15
C ASN A 130 -10.30 3.61 7.59
N ILE A 131 -9.25 3.03 8.20
CA ILE A 131 -7.88 3.10 7.67
C ILE A 131 -7.83 2.46 6.29
N LEU A 132 -8.33 1.23 6.15
CA LEU A 132 -8.38 0.53 4.86
C LEU A 132 -9.23 1.27 3.82
N ASN A 133 -10.33 1.89 4.24
CA ASN A 133 -11.20 2.67 3.36
C ASN A 133 -10.51 3.90 2.77
N ASN A 134 -9.65 4.56 3.55
CA ASN A 134 -8.93 5.76 3.13
C ASN A 134 -7.58 5.48 2.47
N ALA A 135 -7.01 4.28 2.65
CA ALA A 135 -5.78 3.86 2.00
C ALA A 135 -5.87 3.90 0.47
N LYS A 136 -4.76 4.25 -0.19
CA LYS A 136 -4.60 4.21 -1.64
C LYS A 136 -3.81 3.00 -2.12
N VAL A 137 -2.86 2.54 -1.31
CA VAL A 137 -2.09 1.33 -1.56
C VAL A 137 -2.29 0.40 -0.37
N ILE A 138 -2.70 -0.83 -0.64
CA ILE A 138 -2.77 -1.90 0.36
C ILE A 138 -1.74 -2.95 -0.04
N VAL A 139 -0.81 -3.26 0.86
CA VAL A 139 0.26 -4.24 0.62
C VAL A 139 0.02 -5.47 1.50
N SER A 140 -0.09 -6.66 0.90
CA SER A 140 -0.35 -7.90 1.64
C SER A 140 0.28 -9.12 0.99
N THR A 141 0.42 -10.22 1.73
CA THR A 141 0.84 -11.50 1.16
C THR A 141 -0.28 -12.11 0.31
N LEU A 142 0.09 -12.88 -0.72
CA LEU A 142 -0.85 -13.78 -1.40
C LEU A 142 -1.18 -14.92 -0.43
N ASN A 143 -2.46 -15.13 -0.15
CA ASN A 143 -2.95 -16.29 0.62
C ASN A 143 -3.16 -17.50 -0.29
#